data_AF-A0A1H1WIR8-F1
#
_entry.id   AF-A0A1H1WIR8-F1
#
_cell.length_a   1.000
_cell.length_b   1.000
_cell.length_c   1.000
_cell.angle_alpha   90.00
_cell.angle_beta   90.00
_cell.angle_gamma   90.00
#
_symmetry.space_group_name_H-M   'P 1'
#
loop_
_entity.id
_entity.type
_entity.pdbx_description
1 polymer ?
#
loop_
_entity_poly.entity_id
_entity_poly.type
_entity_poly.pdbx_seq_one_letter_code
_entity_poly.pdbx_strand_id
1 'polypeptide(L)'
;MFRWTVFLACGVSFTACAAQQVYRNDVYFLNTCGIPLELSLVHDSNYDDQPRRLTLAPGEHRSIANYRSAGKDVSGQISARYSLVIKTASAVKTIDAQTLCTALARVEKVEDNAVRAWTIEDRSFCPAEALQ
;
A
#
# COMPACT_ATOMS: atom_id res chain seq x y z
N MET A 1 -53.89 -41.33 22.76
CA MET A 1 -53.96 -39.85 22.68
C MET A 1 -52.55 -39.30 22.78
N PHE A 2 -52.19 -38.41 21.87
CA PHE A 2 -50.83 -37.95 21.56
C PHE A 2 -50.43 -36.74 22.42
N ARG A 3 -49.10 -36.53 22.57
CA ARG A 3 -48.39 -35.26 22.90
C ARG A 3 -48.39 -34.79 24.37
N TRP A 4 -47.34 -34.15 24.89
CA TRP A 4 -46.06 -33.69 24.33
C TRP A 4 -45.10 -33.45 25.52
N THR A 5 -43.92 -34.03 25.51
CA THR A 5 -42.83 -33.64 26.42
C THR A 5 -42.12 -32.44 25.80
N VAL A 6 -42.30 -31.25 26.36
CA VAL A 6 -41.59 -30.04 25.92
C VAL A 6 -40.17 -30.11 26.48
N PHE A 7 -39.22 -30.49 25.63
CA PHE A 7 -37.80 -30.33 25.92
C PHE A 7 -37.44 -28.85 25.72
N LEU A 8 -37.14 -28.17 26.83
CA LEU A 8 -36.53 -26.85 26.86
C LEU A 8 -35.05 -27.01 26.48
N ALA A 9 -34.73 -26.80 25.19
CA ALA A 9 -33.36 -26.64 24.74
C ALA A 9 -33.00 -25.15 24.80
N CYS A 10 -32.37 -24.72 25.91
CA CYS A 10 -31.66 -23.45 25.96
C CYS A 10 -30.42 -23.55 25.06
N GLY A 11 -30.57 -23.23 23.78
CA GLY A 11 -29.45 -23.03 22.87
C GLY A 11 -28.68 -21.79 23.29
N VAL A 12 -27.53 -21.98 23.92
CA VAL A 12 -26.57 -20.90 24.18
C VAL A 12 -25.96 -20.52 22.84
N SER A 13 -26.52 -19.49 22.19
CA SER A 13 -25.96 -18.94 20.97
C SER A 13 -24.63 -18.29 21.29
N PHE A 14 -23.52 -19.02 21.10
CA PHE A 14 -22.21 -18.41 21.01
C PHE A 14 -22.20 -17.54 19.76
N THR A 15 -22.37 -16.23 19.93
CA THR A 15 -22.09 -15.27 18.88
C THR A 15 -20.57 -15.30 18.65
N ALA A 16 -20.12 -16.15 17.74
CA ALA A 16 -18.74 -16.11 17.27
C ALA A 16 -18.53 -14.76 16.59
N CYS A 17 -17.78 -13.85 17.23
CA CYS A 17 -17.28 -12.66 16.55
C CYS A 17 -16.40 -13.13 15.40
N ALA A 18 -16.91 -13.06 14.17
CA ALA A 18 -16.07 -13.20 12.99
C ALA A 18 -15.10 -12.02 12.98
N ALA A 19 -13.86 -12.22 13.41
CA ALA A 19 -12.82 -11.21 13.31
C ALA A 19 -12.51 -11.01 11.82
N GLN A 20 -12.87 -9.84 11.28
CA GLN A 20 -12.57 -9.51 9.89
C GLN A 20 -11.07 -9.30 9.74
N GLN A 21 -10.43 -10.03 8.82
CA GLN A 21 -9.00 -9.89 8.57
C GLN A 21 -8.68 -8.50 8.04
N VAL A 22 -7.71 -7.84 8.67
CA VAL A 22 -7.17 -6.55 8.24
C VAL A 22 -5.86 -6.81 7.52
N TYR A 23 -5.75 -6.33 6.29
CA TYR A 23 -4.56 -6.40 5.47
C TYR A 23 -3.73 -5.13 5.61
N ARG A 24 -2.41 -5.29 5.63
CA ARG A 24 -1.44 -4.22 5.37
C ARG A 24 -1.08 -4.26 3.89
N ASN A 25 -1.28 -3.15 3.20
CA ASN A 25 -0.99 -2.98 1.78
C ASN A 25 0.22 -2.06 1.64
N ASP A 26 1.36 -2.63 1.27
CA ASP A 26 2.65 -1.97 1.14
C ASP A 26 2.97 -1.69 -0.34
N VAL A 27 3.30 -0.45 -0.67
CA VAL A 27 3.87 -0.10 -1.97
C VAL A 27 5.32 0.26 -1.80
N TYR A 28 6.20 -0.50 -2.45
CA TYR A 28 7.63 -0.25 -2.50
C TYR A 28 8.02 0.38 -3.83
N PHE A 29 9.02 1.25 -3.78
CA PHE A 29 9.72 1.73 -4.97
C PHE A 29 11.16 1.27 -4.92
N LEU A 30 11.61 0.58 -5.97
CA LEU A 30 12.99 0.19 -6.19
C LEU A 30 13.69 1.27 -7.02
N ASN A 31 14.81 1.80 -6.51
CA ASN A 31 15.60 2.76 -7.26
C ASN A 31 16.37 2.09 -8.41
N THR A 32 15.80 2.15 -9.61
CA THR A 32 16.41 1.69 -10.86
C THR A 32 17.08 2.82 -11.66
N CYS A 33 17.23 4.01 -11.07
CA CYS A 33 17.71 5.23 -11.74
C CYS A 33 19.24 5.36 -11.79
N GLY A 34 19.98 4.42 -11.20
CA GLY A 34 21.45 4.42 -11.22
C GLY A 34 22.13 5.45 -10.32
N ILE A 35 21.38 6.39 -9.73
CA ILE A 35 21.89 7.43 -8.82
C ILE A 35 21.05 7.51 -7.54
N PRO A 36 21.61 8.01 -6.41
CA PRO A 36 20.84 8.21 -5.18
C PRO A 36 19.67 9.18 -5.38
N LEU A 37 18.55 8.90 -4.72
CA LEU A 37 17.34 9.72 -4.75
C LEU A 37 17.00 10.25 -3.36
N GLU A 38 16.50 11.47 -3.29
CA GLU A 38 15.79 11.98 -2.12
C GLU A 38 14.29 11.94 -2.37
N LEU A 39 13.55 11.28 -1.48
CA LEU A 39 12.09 11.15 -1.58
C LEU A 39 11.42 12.01 -0.50
N SER A 40 10.37 12.72 -0.87
CA SER A 40 9.45 13.38 0.06
C SER A 40 8.03 12.89 -0.20
N LEU A 41 7.36 12.41 0.84
CA LEU A 41 6.06 11.73 0.78
C LEU A 41 5.03 12.48 1.64
N VAL A 42 3.81 12.59 1.13
CA VAL A 42 2.64 13.11 1.86
C VAL A 42 1.40 12.30 1.43
N HIS A 43 0.49 12.00 2.37
CA HIS A 43 -0.72 11.24 2.08
C HIS A 43 -0.45 9.81 1.59
N ASP A 44 0.63 9.22 2.08
CA ASP A 44 1.10 7.88 1.75
C ASP A 44 0.56 6.79 2.69
N SER A 45 -0.23 7.16 3.72
CA SER A 45 -0.90 6.21 4.62
C SER A 45 -2.30 6.66 5.04
N ASN A 46 -3.14 5.70 5.46
CA ASN A 46 -4.44 5.96 6.08
C ASN A 46 -4.46 5.78 7.61
N TYR A 47 -3.31 5.50 8.23
CA TYR A 47 -3.20 5.38 9.69
C TYR A 47 -2.00 6.14 10.28
N ASP A 48 -1.03 6.53 9.45
CA ASP A 48 0.10 7.37 9.83
C ASP A 48 0.44 8.36 8.72
N ASP A 49 -0.32 9.45 8.65
CA ASP A 49 -0.26 10.44 7.55
C ASP A 49 0.77 11.56 7.80
N GLN A 50 1.85 11.28 8.53
CA GLN A 50 2.92 12.24 8.73
C GLN A 50 3.80 12.33 7.47
N PRO A 51 4.14 13.54 6.98
CA PRO A 51 5.08 13.66 5.88
C PRO A 51 6.42 13.00 6.17
N ARG A 52 6.92 12.20 5.23
CA ARG A 52 8.18 11.47 5.37
C ARG A 52 9.22 11.97 4.37
N ARG A 53 10.49 11.99 4.80
CA ARG A 53 11.64 12.21 3.93
C ARG A 53 12.62 11.07 4.10
N LEU A 54 13.11 10.52 3.00
CA LEU A 54 14.06 9.42 3.01
C LEU A 54 14.98 9.48 1.81
N THR A 55 16.14 8.86 1.93
CA THR A 55 17.08 8.65 0.83
C THR A 55 16.97 7.22 0.33
N LEU A 56 17.23 7.03 -0.97
CA LEU A 56 17.18 5.73 -1.63
C LEU A 56 18.42 5.57 -2.52
N ALA A 57 19.37 4.74 -2.11
CA ALA A 57 20.55 4.46 -2.92
C ALA A 57 20.19 3.59 -4.15
N PRO A 58 21.04 3.54 -5.19
CA PRO A 58 20.81 2.67 -6.35
C PRO A 58 20.61 1.21 -5.94
N GLY A 59 19.57 0.56 -6.46
CA GLY A 59 19.23 -0.83 -6.14
C GLY A 59 18.55 -1.02 -4.78
N GLU A 60 18.39 0.02 -3.97
CA GLU A 60 17.57 -0.07 -2.75
C GLU A 60 16.09 0.12 -3.04
N HIS A 61 15.26 -0.52 -2.23
CA HIS A 61 13.82 -0.26 -2.18
C HIS A 61 13.37 0.28 -0.83
N ARG A 62 12.33 1.12 -0.83
CA ARG A 62 11.66 1.63 0.39
C ARG A 62 10.17 1.73 0.17
N SER A 63 9.41 1.64 1.25
CA SER A 63 7.95 1.85 1.22
C SER A 63 7.64 3.31 0.92
N ILE A 64 6.91 3.54 -0.17
CA ILE A 64 6.40 4.84 -0.61
C ILE A 64 4.89 4.99 -0.40
N ALA A 65 4.19 3.92 0.01
CA ALA A 65 2.84 4.00 0.55
C ALA A 65 2.55 2.78 1.43
N ASN A 66 1.73 2.96 2.47
CA ASN A 66 1.29 1.88 3.34
C ASN A 66 -0.13 2.13 3.88
N TYR A 67 -1.05 1.21 3.58
CA TYR A 67 -2.45 1.34 3.97
C TYR A 67 -2.96 0.10 4.72
N ARG A 68 -3.91 0.30 5.62
CA ARG A 68 -4.64 -0.79 6.29
C ARG A 68 -6.07 -0.87 5.79
N SER A 69 -6.53 -2.06 5.41
CA SER A 69 -7.93 -2.27 5.00
C SER A 69 -8.45 -3.64 5.36
N ALA A 70 -9.75 -3.70 5.63
CA ALA A 70 -10.49 -4.95 5.78
C ALA A 70 -11.07 -5.40 4.42
N GLY A 71 -10.19 -5.60 3.42
CA GLY A 71 -10.54 -6.23 2.13
C GLY A 71 -10.38 -5.37 0.88
N LYS A 72 -10.16 -4.05 0.98
CA LYS A 72 -9.86 -3.21 -0.19
C LYS A 72 -8.45 -3.48 -0.72
N ASP A 73 -8.30 -3.48 -2.03
CA ASP A 73 -6.98 -3.44 -2.69
C ASP A 73 -6.34 -2.03 -2.55
N VAL A 74 -5.03 -1.91 -2.77
CA VAL A 74 -4.24 -0.69 -2.56
C VAL A 74 -4.71 0.47 -3.43
N SER A 75 -5.07 0.23 -4.70
CA SER A 75 -5.49 1.29 -5.63
C SER A 75 -6.76 2.01 -5.15
N GLY A 76 -7.62 1.33 -4.40
CA GLY A 76 -8.82 1.92 -3.80
C GLY A 76 -8.59 2.63 -2.46
N GLN A 77 -7.33 2.70 -2.00
CA GLN A 77 -6.93 3.31 -0.73
C GLN A 77 -6.03 4.52 -0.91
N ILE A 78 -5.39 4.66 -2.07
CA ILE A 78 -4.53 5.81 -2.38
C ILE A 78 -5.36 7.09 -2.31
N SER A 79 -4.91 8.03 -1.47
CA SER A 79 -5.53 9.35 -1.34
C SER A 79 -5.41 10.11 -2.66
N ALA A 80 -6.47 10.79 -3.09
CA ALA A 80 -6.39 11.72 -4.22
C ALA A 80 -5.36 12.86 -4.00
N ARG A 81 -4.93 13.06 -2.75
CA ARG A 81 -3.92 14.05 -2.35
C ARG A 81 -2.50 13.46 -2.27
N TYR A 82 -2.33 12.17 -2.57
CA TYR A 82 -1.02 11.51 -2.55
C TYR A 82 -0.01 12.29 -3.40
N SER A 83 1.17 12.50 -2.84
CA SER A 83 2.28 13.13 -3.53
C SER A 83 3.61 12.52 -3.09
N LEU A 84 4.33 11.96 -4.06
CA LEU A 84 5.72 11.58 -3.93
C LEU A 84 6.57 12.51 -4.79
N VAL A 85 7.43 13.28 -4.14
CA VAL A 85 8.46 14.08 -4.81
C VAL A 85 9.77 13.32 -4.77
N ILE A 86 10.34 13.07 -5.94
CA ILE A 86 11.61 12.38 -6.16
C ILE A 86 12.62 13.41 -6.65
N LYS A 87 13.72 13.59 -5.93
CA LYS A 87 14.78 14.53 -6.27
C LYS A 87 16.10 13.84 -6.49
N THR A 88 16.88 14.45 -7.35
CA THR A 88 18.31 14.20 -7.57
C THR A 88 19.04 15.53 -7.37
N ALA A 89 20.35 15.55 -7.58
CA ALA A 89 21.13 16.79 -7.50
C ALA A 89 20.69 17.85 -8.53
N SER A 90 20.17 17.44 -9.70
CA SER A 90 19.89 18.34 -10.83
C SER A 90 18.43 18.35 -11.28
N ALA A 91 17.64 17.33 -10.93
CA ALA A 91 16.26 17.18 -11.40
C ALA A 91 15.28 16.78 -10.30
N VAL A 92 14.01 17.16 -10.51
CA VAL A 92 12.88 16.86 -9.62
C VAL A 92 11.75 16.25 -10.44
N LYS A 93 11.07 15.25 -9.87
CA LYS A 93 9.87 14.64 -10.41
C LYS A 93 8.82 14.47 -9.32
N THR A 94 7.56 14.68 -9.67
CA THR A 94 6.43 14.43 -8.78
C THR A 94 5.57 13.31 -9.35
N ILE A 95 5.23 12.35 -8.49
CA ILE A 95 4.31 11.25 -8.76
C ILE A 95 3.05 11.51 -7.94
N ASP A 96 1.94 11.74 -8.62
CA ASP A 96 0.62 11.90 -8.01
C ASP A 96 -0.13 10.57 -7.87
N ALA A 97 -1.30 10.63 -7.26
CA ALA A 97 -2.17 9.47 -7.04
C ALA A 97 -2.49 8.70 -8.33
N GLN A 98 -2.81 9.42 -9.41
CA GLN A 98 -3.22 8.81 -10.67
C GLN A 98 -2.06 8.07 -11.34
N THR A 99 -0.87 8.69 -11.32
CA THR A 99 0.36 8.10 -11.82
C THR A 99 0.73 6.86 -11.02
N LEU A 100 0.64 6.92 -9.69
CA LEU A 100 0.89 5.76 -8.83
C LEU A 100 -0.08 4.61 -9.12
N CYS A 101 -1.39 4.88 -9.17
CA CYS A 101 -2.41 3.89 -9.50
C CYS A 101 -2.17 3.23 -10.87
N THR A 102 -1.76 4.03 -11.86
CA THR A 102 -1.45 3.56 -13.22
C THR A 102 -0.21 2.65 -13.24
N ALA A 103 0.81 2.96 -12.43
CA ALA A 103 1.98 2.10 -12.27
C ALA A 103 1.61 0.78 -11.58
N LEU A 104 0.84 0.84 -10.50
CA LEU A 104 0.40 -0.33 -9.74
C LEU A 104 -0.46 -1.31 -10.53
N ALA A 105 -1.24 -0.82 -11.51
CA ALA A 105 -2.01 -1.69 -12.42
C ALA A 105 -1.13 -2.64 -13.26
N ARG A 106 0.17 -2.36 -13.39
CA ARG A 106 1.15 -3.18 -14.12
C ARG A 106 2.05 -4.02 -13.21
N VAL A 107 1.90 -3.91 -11.90
CA VAL A 107 2.76 -4.57 -10.91
C VAL A 107 2.01 -5.74 -10.30
N GLU A 108 2.67 -6.90 -10.24
CA GLU A 108 2.12 -8.07 -9.56
C GLU A 108 2.02 -7.84 -8.05
N LYS A 109 0.88 -8.22 -7.47
CA LYS A 109 0.68 -8.23 -6.03
C LYS A 109 1.29 -9.50 -5.44
N VAL A 110 2.22 -9.35 -4.51
CA VAL A 110 2.71 -10.45 -3.67
C VAL A 110 1.92 -10.44 -2.36
N GLU A 111 1.29 -11.56 -2.01
CA GLU A 111 0.51 -11.69 -0.78
C GLU A 111 1.13 -12.76 0.13
N ASP A 112 1.46 -12.36 1.35
CA ASP A 112 1.95 -13.23 2.42
C ASP A 112 1.14 -12.94 3.69
N ASN A 113 0.29 -13.90 4.08
CA ASN A 113 -0.63 -13.77 5.21
C ASN A 113 -1.49 -12.49 5.12
N ALA A 114 -1.36 -11.59 6.09
CA ALA A 114 -2.09 -10.32 6.15
C ALA A 114 -1.31 -9.16 5.52
N VAL A 115 -0.22 -9.43 4.78
CA VAL A 115 0.58 -8.42 4.09
C VAL A 115 0.46 -8.61 2.59
N ARG A 116 0.19 -7.52 1.89
CA ARG A 116 0.14 -7.43 0.43
C ARG A 116 1.14 -6.39 -0.01
N ALA A 117 1.98 -6.72 -0.98
CA ALA A 117 3.07 -5.88 -1.42
C ALA A 117 3.05 -5.70 -2.95
N TRP A 118 3.37 -4.50 -3.38
CA TRP A 118 3.66 -4.14 -4.78
C TRP A 118 5.02 -3.49 -4.82
N THR A 119 5.90 -3.93 -5.74
CA THR A 119 7.21 -3.30 -5.95
C THR A 119 7.25 -2.64 -7.31
N ILE A 120 7.36 -1.33 -7.35
CA ILE A 120 7.49 -0.54 -8.58
C ILE A 120 8.97 -0.49 -8.96
N GLU A 121 9.27 -1.02 -10.15
CA GLU A 121 10.60 -1.02 -10.77
C GLU A 121 10.63 -0.15 -12.04
N ASP A 122 9.62 0.72 -12.20
CA ASP A 122 9.37 1.50 -13.40
C ASP A 122 10.32 2.72 -13.50
N ARG A 123 11.21 2.71 -14.49
CA ARG A 123 12.14 3.82 -14.76
C ARG A 123 11.45 5.13 -15.10
N SER A 124 10.16 5.13 -15.43
CA SER A 124 9.40 6.37 -15.54
C SER A 124 9.28 7.11 -14.20
N PHE A 125 9.64 6.53 -13.06
CA PHE A 125 9.73 7.26 -11.78
C PHE A 125 11.03 8.04 -11.64
N CYS A 126 12.03 7.76 -12.47
CA CYS A 126 13.28 8.50 -12.49
C CYS A 126 13.07 9.93 -13.02
N PRO A 127 13.64 10.96 -12.37
CA PRO A 127 13.73 12.30 -12.94
C PRO A 127 14.47 12.28 -14.29
N ALA A 128 14.14 13.20 -15.21
CA ALA A 128 14.49 13.13 -16.63
C ALA A 128 15.99 13.02 -16.96
N GLU A 129 16.89 13.39 -16.04
CA GLU A 129 18.34 13.26 -16.23
C GLU A 129 18.94 11.98 -15.63
N ALA A 130 18.17 11.21 -14.87
CA ALA A 130 18.61 9.93 -14.32
C ALA A 130 18.44 8.74 -15.30
N LEU A 131 18.28 9.04 -16.59
CA LEU A 131 18.10 8.08 -17.68
C LEU A 131 19.26 8.10 -18.70
N GLN A 132 20.30 8.92 -18.45
CA GLN A 132 21.55 8.93 -19.23
C GLN A 132 22.56 7.94 -18.65
#